data_AF-A0A6J4U464-F1
#
_entry.id   AF-A0A6J4U464-F1
#
_cell.length_a   1.000
_cell.length_b   1.000
_cell.length_c   1.000
_cell.angle_alpha   90.00
_cell.angle_beta   90.00
_cell.angle_gamma   90.00
#
_symmetry.space_group_name_H-M   'P 1'
#
loop_
_entity.id
_entity.type
_entity.pdbx_description
1 polymer ?
#
loop_
_entity_poly.entity_id
_entity_poly.type
_entity_poly.pdbx_seq_one_letter_code
_entity_poly.pdbx_strand_id
1 'polypeptide(L)'
;MKLLVSGAIAAGILISAGAAQAATVLDFEDLAHTEQTALLLGDAQGQLAYGDFLFRHSFHETPSFLVFGRNDARNADAGGATLGSRWDRFPVVVSRLDGDSFDLISFDFADIRNIGARHANHFQFT
;
A
#
# COMPACT_ATOMS: atom_id res chain seq x y z
N MET A 1 -3.32 -62.11 37.67
CA MET A 1 -3.57 -61.32 36.44
C MET A 1 -3.62 -59.85 36.81
N LYS A 2 -2.70 -59.02 36.30
CA LYS A 2 -2.74 -57.56 36.45
C LYS A 2 -3.33 -56.99 35.16
N LEU A 3 -4.51 -56.38 35.23
CA LEU A 3 -5.07 -55.61 34.12
C LEU A 3 -4.37 -54.24 34.09
N LEU A 4 -3.68 -53.94 33.00
CA LEU A 4 -3.20 -52.60 32.68
C LEU A 4 -4.31 -51.90 31.89
N VAL A 5 -4.90 -50.86 32.48
CA VAL A 5 -5.86 -49.98 31.80
C VAL A 5 -5.06 -48.82 31.21
N SER A 6 -4.78 -48.88 29.91
CA SER A 6 -4.21 -47.77 29.16
C SER A 6 -5.31 -46.76 28.82
N GLY A 7 -5.44 -45.72 29.64
CA GLY A 7 -6.30 -44.57 29.34
C GLY A 7 -5.64 -43.66 28.30
N ALA A 8 -6.18 -43.64 27.08
CA ALA A 8 -5.79 -42.67 26.07
C ALA A 8 -6.42 -41.31 26.41
N ILE A 9 -5.58 -40.32 26.72
CA ILE A 9 -6.01 -38.92 26.87
C ILE A 9 -6.18 -38.36 25.46
N ALA A 10 -7.43 -38.18 25.02
CA ALA A 10 -7.73 -37.47 23.79
C ALA A 10 -7.48 -35.97 24.02
N ALA A 11 -6.36 -35.46 23.51
CA ALA A 11 -6.10 -34.03 23.45
C ALA A 11 -7.05 -33.41 22.39
N GLY A 12 -8.12 -32.78 22.85
CA GLY A 12 -9.01 -32.00 22.00
C GLY A 12 -8.27 -30.76 21.48
N ILE A 13 -7.90 -30.77 20.21
CA ILE A 13 -7.41 -29.58 19.51
C ILE A 13 -8.63 -28.66 19.31
N LEU A 14 -8.73 -27.62 20.14
CA LEU A 14 -9.60 -26.48 19.88
C LEU A 14 -9.01 -25.72 18.70
N ILE A 15 -9.53 -25.97 17.50
CA ILE A 15 -9.31 -25.09 16.35
C ILE A 15 -10.18 -23.87 16.61
N SER A 16 -9.62 -22.85 17.24
CA SER A 16 -10.21 -21.52 17.27
C SER A 16 -10.27 -21.02 15.83
N ALA A 17 -11.42 -21.22 15.18
CA ALA A 17 -11.76 -20.57 13.93
C ALA A 17 -11.84 -19.07 14.22
N GLY A 18 -10.72 -18.37 14.10
CA GLY A 18 -10.71 -16.92 14.06
C GLY A 18 -11.63 -16.48 12.94
N ALA A 19 -12.57 -15.58 13.24
CA ALA A 19 -13.38 -14.96 12.20
C ALA A 19 -12.42 -14.35 11.19
N ALA A 20 -12.47 -14.82 9.94
CA ALA A 20 -11.73 -14.20 8.86
C ALA A 20 -12.25 -12.77 8.71
N GLN A 21 -11.49 -11.80 9.21
CA GLN A 21 -11.72 -10.40 8.89
C GLN A 21 -11.50 -10.26 7.39
N ALA A 22 -12.51 -9.76 6.69
CA ALA A 22 -12.38 -9.44 5.28
C ALA A 22 -11.24 -8.42 5.14
N ALA A 23 -10.31 -8.69 4.24
CA ALA A 23 -9.26 -7.73 3.93
C ALA A 23 -9.88 -6.46 3.35
N THR A 24 -9.53 -5.30 3.91
CA THR A 24 -9.91 -4.01 3.34
C THR A 24 -9.00 -3.74 2.14
N VAL A 25 -9.61 -3.57 0.97
CA VAL A 25 -8.91 -3.16 -0.26
C VAL A 25 -8.94 -1.63 -0.35
N LEU A 26 -7.79 -1.02 -0.59
CA LEU A 26 -7.65 0.41 -0.86
C LEU A 26 -7.41 0.58 -2.37
N ASP A 27 -8.30 1.30 -3.06
CA ASP A 27 -8.24 1.52 -4.51
C ASP A 27 -8.02 2.99 -4.91
N PHE A 28 -8.03 3.93 -3.96
CA PHE A 28 -7.76 5.36 -4.15
C PHE A 28 -8.64 6.05 -5.23
N GLU A 29 -9.73 5.41 -5.63
CA GLU A 29 -10.68 5.89 -6.64
C GLU A 29 -11.38 7.18 -6.21
N ASP A 30 -11.58 7.35 -4.92
CA ASP A 30 -12.13 8.56 -4.30
C ASP A 30 -11.21 9.77 -4.42
N LEU A 31 -9.91 9.58 -4.70
CA LEU A 31 -8.98 10.64 -5.02
C LEU A 31 -9.07 11.09 -6.48
N ALA A 32 -9.85 10.39 -7.32
CA ALA A 32 -9.98 10.72 -8.73
C ALA A 32 -10.61 12.11 -8.93
N HIS A 33 -9.91 12.95 -9.69
CA HIS A 33 -10.37 14.27 -10.09
C HIS A 33 -10.21 14.47 -11.60
N THR A 34 -10.92 15.43 -12.19
CA THR A 34 -10.96 15.62 -13.65
C THR A 34 -9.92 16.61 -14.19
N GLU A 35 -9.07 17.15 -13.33
CA GLU A 35 -8.08 18.15 -13.75
C GLU A 35 -6.94 17.50 -14.55
N GLN A 36 -6.29 18.27 -15.44
CA GLN A 36 -5.12 17.85 -16.22
C GLN A 36 -3.81 18.08 -15.46
N THR A 37 -3.86 18.00 -14.15
CA THR A 37 -2.78 18.35 -13.23
C THR A 37 -2.65 17.27 -12.17
N ALA A 38 -1.51 17.28 -11.47
CA ALA A 38 -1.34 16.48 -10.27
C ALA A 38 -1.83 17.28 -9.06
N LEU A 39 -2.64 16.66 -8.21
CA LEU A 39 -2.83 17.15 -6.84
C LEU A 39 -1.69 16.64 -5.99
N LEU A 40 -1.16 17.53 -5.15
CA LEU A 40 -0.11 17.17 -4.24
C LEU A 40 -0.71 16.82 -2.88
N LEU A 41 -0.30 15.68 -2.32
CA LEU A 41 -0.86 15.13 -1.10
C LEU A 41 0.21 14.93 -0.03
N GLY A 42 -0.27 14.96 1.21
CA GLY A 42 0.50 14.71 2.40
C GLY A 42 0.87 15.96 3.19
N ASP A 43 1.16 15.76 4.47
CA ASP A 43 1.50 16.83 5.40
C ASP A 43 2.98 17.22 5.35
N ALA A 44 3.37 18.17 6.21
CA ALA A 44 4.76 18.62 6.36
C ALA A 44 5.74 17.53 6.84
N GLN A 45 5.22 16.38 7.29
CA GLN A 45 5.97 15.22 7.73
C GLN A 45 6.03 14.14 6.64
N GLY A 46 5.47 14.40 5.45
CA GLY A 46 5.41 13.43 4.35
C GLY A 46 4.44 12.27 4.63
N GLN A 47 3.41 12.51 5.44
CA GLN A 47 2.39 11.52 5.79
C GLN A 47 1.12 11.73 4.97
N LEU A 48 0.49 10.63 4.55
CA LEU A 48 -0.81 10.61 3.89
C LEU A 48 -1.81 9.88 4.78
N ALA A 49 -2.82 10.60 5.26
CA ALA A 49 -3.99 10.01 5.88
C ALA A 49 -5.01 9.64 4.79
N TYR A 50 -5.50 8.40 4.80
CA TYR A 50 -6.47 7.88 3.85
C TYR A 50 -7.45 6.93 4.55
N GLY A 51 -8.66 7.41 4.82
CA GLY A 51 -9.58 6.72 5.74
C GLY A 51 -8.96 6.57 7.13
N ASP A 52 -8.99 5.34 7.66
CA ASP A 52 -8.36 4.98 8.93
C ASP A 52 -6.87 4.63 8.79
N PHE A 53 -6.32 4.69 7.57
CA PHE A 53 -4.94 4.31 7.28
C PHE A 53 -4.05 5.55 7.24
N LEU A 54 -2.85 5.41 7.80
CA LEU A 54 -1.84 6.46 7.79
C LEU A 54 -0.55 5.92 7.20
N PHE A 55 -0.14 6.49 6.08
CA PHE A 55 1.07 6.12 5.35
C PHE A 55 2.15 7.17 5.56
N ARG A 56 3.41 6.73 5.67
CA ARG A 56 4.55 7.63 5.69
C ARG A 56 5.49 7.35 4.53
N HIS A 57 5.89 8.41 3.85
CA HIS A 57 6.98 8.40 2.90
C HIS A 57 8.31 8.65 3.62
N SER A 58 9.33 7.82 3.38
CA SER A 58 10.64 7.94 4.06
C SER A 58 11.49 9.14 3.61
N PHE A 59 11.15 9.79 2.49
CA PHE A 59 11.89 10.93 1.95
C PHE A 59 11.13 12.25 2.14
N HIS A 60 11.83 13.26 2.66
CA HIS A 60 11.29 14.54 3.15
C HIS A 60 11.03 15.61 2.07
N GLU A 61 10.80 15.24 0.80
CA GLU A 61 10.26 16.23 -0.12
C GLU A 61 8.77 16.36 0.14
N THR A 62 8.37 17.44 0.82
CA THR A 62 6.96 17.77 1.02
C THR A 62 6.49 18.62 -0.14
N PRO A 63 5.31 18.34 -0.71
CA PRO A 63 4.46 17.15 -0.50
C PRO A 63 5.06 15.90 -1.15
N SER A 64 4.89 14.73 -0.53
CA SER A 64 5.59 13.47 -0.91
C SER A 64 4.74 12.53 -1.76
N PHE A 65 3.42 12.71 -1.73
CA PHE A 65 2.48 11.96 -2.55
C PHE A 65 1.88 12.89 -3.60
N LEU A 66 1.40 12.31 -4.69
CA LEU A 66 0.66 13.02 -5.71
C LEU A 66 -0.42 12.12 -6.28
N VAL A 67 -1.49 12.72 -6.78
CA VAL A 67 -2.52 12.03 -7.55
C VAL A 67 -2.64 12.69 -8.91
N PHE A 68 -2.62 11.88 -9.97
CA PHE A 68 -2.95 12.33 -11.33
C PHE A 68 -4.44 12.17 -11.59
N GLY A 69 -5.08 13.26 -12.03
CA GLY A 69 -6.49 13.23 -12.41
C GLY A 69 -6.75 12.47 -13.71
N ARG A 70 -8.02 12.11 -13.95
CA ARG A 70 -8.50 11.32 -15.10
C ARG A 70 -8.06 11.85 -16.47
N ASN A 71 -7.90 13.16 -16.59
CA ASN A 71 -7.53 13.82 -17.84
C ASN A 71 -6.03 14.13 -17.93
N ASP A 72 -5.24 13.84 -16.90
CA ASP A 72 -3.78 14.01 -16.95
C ASP A 72 -3.17 12.88 -17.78
N ALA A 73 -2.31 13.23 -18.74
CA ALA A 73 -1.66 12.27 -19.63
C ALA A 73 -0.73 11.27 -18.90
N ARG A 74 -0.44 11.53 -17.61
CA ARG A 74 0.39 10.69 -16.74
C ARG A 74 -0.42 9.75 -15.85
N ASN A 75 -1.75 9.85 -15.88
CA ASN A 75 -2.63 8.93 -15.19
C ASN A 75 -2.57 7.54 -15.87
N ALA A 76 -2.19 6.51 -15.13
CA ALA A 76 -2.09 5.13 -15.59
C ALA A 76 -3.44 4.40 -15.55
N ASP A 77 -4.40 4.87 -14.76
CA ASP A 77 -5.74 4.30 -14.66
C ASP A 77 -6.80 5.22 -15.28
N ALA A 78 -7.24 4.87 -16.50
CA ALA A 78 -8.26 5.64 -17.22
C ALA A 78 -9.66 5.62 -16.57
N GLY A 79 -9.96 4.65 -15.70
CA GLY A 79 -11.20 4.58 -14.94
C GLY A 79 -11.17 5.42 -13.67
N GLY A 80 -10.01 5.49 -13.04
CA GLY A 80 -9.79 6.11 -11.74
C GLY A 80 -8.71 7.18 -11.70
N ALA A 81 -7.86 7.10 -10.67
CA ALA A 81 -6.74 7.99 -10.43
C ALA A 81 -5.49 7.19 -10.11
N THR A 82 -4.34 7.73 -10.49
CA THR A 82 -3.04 7.15 -10.12
C THR A 82 -2.49 7.87 -8.90
N LEU A 83 -2.43 7.17 -7.76
CA LEU A 83 -1.63 7.60 -6.61
C LEU A 83 -0.16 7.28 -6.87
N GLY A 84 0.69 8.31 -6.82
CA GLY A 84 2.12 8.21 -6.98
C GLY A 84 2.89 8.73 -5.77
N SER A 85 4.09 8.21 -5.58
CA SER A 85 5.09 8.81 -4.69
C SER A 85 6.03 9.71 -5.49
N ARG A 86 6.39 10.87 -4.94
CA ARG A 86 7.46 11.70 -5.49
C ARG A 86 8.81 11.09 -5.12
N TRP A 87 9.65 10.92 -6.12
CA TRP A 87 10.99 10.36 -5.97
C TRP A 87 12.05 11.35 -6.47
N ASP A 88 13.13 11.50 -5.70
CA ASP A 88 14.41 11.95 -6.21
C ASP A 88 15.53 11.04 -5.67
N ARG A 89 16.21 10.32 -6.56
CA ARG A 89 17.49 9.56 -6.41
C ARG A 89 17.69 8.62 -5.21
N PHE A 90 16.73 8.47 -4.31
CA PHE A 90 16.84 7.64 -3.11
C PHE A 90 15.76 6.54 -3.05
N PRO A 91 16.00 5.43 -2.34
CA PRO A 91 14.97 4.43 -2.07
C PRO A 91 13.75 5.06 -1.38
N VAL A 92 12.56 4.71 -1.87
CA VAL A 92 11.27 5.11 -1.28
C VAL A 92 10.74 3.95 -0.45
N VAL A 93 10.36 4.24 0.78
CA VAL A 93 9.65 3.30 1.65
C VAL A 93 8.29 3.90 1.98
N VAL A 94 7.24 3.12 1.75
CA VAL A 94 5.88 3.40 2.21
C VAL A 94 5.55 2.40 3.30
N SER A 95 5.19 2.90 4.47
CA SER A 95 4.82 2.07 5.63
C SER A 95 3.53 2.57 6.25
N ARG A 96 2.70 1.65 6.75
CA ARG A 96 1.60 2.00 7.65
C ARG A 96 2.18 2.42 9.00
N LEU A 97 1.64 3.49 9.58
CA LEU A 97 2.12 4.02 10.86
C LEU A 97 1.54 3.30 12.09
N ASP A 98 0.50 2.51 11.92
CA ASP A 98 -0.02 1.60 12.96
C ASP A 98 0.86 0.35 13.16
N GLY A 99 1.78 0.07 12.23
CA GLY A 99 2.70 -1.06 12.28
C GLY A 99 2.13 -2.38 11.74
N ASP A 100 0.89 -2.38 11.23
CA ASP A 100 0.29 -3.56 10.62
C ASP A 100 0.87 -3.82 9.21
N SER A 101 0.90 -5.10 8.82
CA SER A 101 1.20 -5.47 7.44
C SER A 101 0.03 -5.18 6.50
N PHE A 102 0.32 -5.05 5.22
CA PHE A 102 -0.66 -5.02 4.15
C PHE A 102 -0.14 -5.78 2.94
N ASP A 103 -1.05 -6.38 2.18
CA ASP A 103 -0.72 -7.06 0.94
C ASP A 103 -0.71 -6.05 -0.21
N LEU A 104 0.37 -6.02 -0.99
CA LEU A 104 0.42 -5.24 -2.23
C LEU A 104 -0.18 -6.06 -3.37
N ILE A 105 -1.39 -5.70 -3.78
CA ILE A 105 -2.16 -6.45 -4.79
C ILE A 105 -1.88 -6.01 -6.24
N SER A 106 -1.50 -4.75 -6.46
CA SER A 106 -1.16 -4.21 -7.77
C SER A 106 -0.16 -3.06 -7.65
N PHE A 107 0.68 -2.88 -8.67
CA PHE A 107 1.61 -1.77 -8.79
C PHE A 107 1.92 -1.51 -10.27
N ASP A 108 1.86 -0.26 -10.70
CA ASP A 108 2.17 0.17 -12.06
C ASP A 108 3.35 1.14 -12.12
N PHE A 109 4.25 0.97 -13.11
CA PHE A 109 5.34 1.90 -13.40
C PHE A 109 4.99 2.76 -14.62
N ALA A 110 4.94 4.07 -14.42
CA ALA A 110 4.91 5.05 -15.48
C ALA A 110 6.03 6.07 -15.29
N ASP A 111 6.67 6.47 -16.39
CA ASP A 111 7.56 7.62 -16.36
C ASP A 111 6.69 8.88 -16.31
N ILE A 112 6.67 9.57 -15.17
CA ILE A 112 5.88 10.80 -14.95
C ILE A 112 6.28 11.88 -15.97
N ARG A 113 7.49 11.81 -16.53
CA ARG A 113 7.92 12.69 -17.61
C ARG A 113 8.59 11.80 -18.65
N ASN A 114 7.98 11.62 -19.82
CA ASN A 114 8.61 10.91 -20.94
C ASN A 114 9.77 11.73 -21.54
N ILE A 115 10.83 11.92 -20.76
CA ILE A 115 12.01 12.72 -21.07
C ILE A 115 13.24 11.85 -21.35
N GLY A 116 13.02 10.54 -21.56
CA GLY A 116 14.07 9.59 -21.95
C GLY A 116 15.06 9.25 -20.82
N ALA A 117 14.67 9.42 -19.56
CA ALA A 117 15.50 9.04 -18.43
C ALA A 117 15.48 7.52 -18.25
N ARG A 118 16.66 6.88 -18.24
CA ARG A 118 16.78 5.45 -17.92
C ARG A 118 16.71 5.30 -16.41
N HIS A 119 15.57 4.84 -15.91
CA HIS A 119 15.38 4.52 -14.50
C HIS A 119 15.49 3.01 -14.29
N ALA A 120 16.31 2.61 -13.33
CA ALA A 120 16.34 1.24 -12.81
C ALA A 120 15.66 1.27 -11.43
N ASN A 121 14.52 0.58 -11.31
CA ASN A 121 13.80 0.48 -10.05
C ASN A 121 14.11 -0.88 -9.41
N HIS A 122 14.43 -0.88 -8.12
CA HIS A 122 14.69 -2.11 -7.36
C HIS A 122 13.65 -2.22 -6.24
N PHE A 123 12.93 -3.34 -6.22
CA PHE A 123 11.95 -3.67 -5.20
C PHE A 123 12.56 -4.61 -4.18
N GLN A 124 12.46 -4.22 -2.91
CA GLN A 124 12.78 -5.07 -1.79
C GLN A 124 11.52 -5.19 -0.94
N PHE A 125 10.98 -6.40 -0.85
CA PHE A 125 9.91 -6.76 0.07
C PHE A 125 10.57 -7.31 1.33
N THR A 126 10.20 -6.79 2.50
CA THR A 126 10.72 -7.21 3.81
C THR A 126 9.59 -7.69 4.70
#